data_AF-A0A9D8IV26-F1
#
_entry.id   AF-A0A9D8IV26-F1
#
_cell.length_a   1.000
_cell.length_b   1.000
_cell.length_c   1.000
_cell.angle_alpha   90.00
_cell.angle_beta   90.00
_cell.angle_gamma   90.00
#
_symmetry.space_group_name_H-M   'P 1'
#
loop_
_entity.id
_entity.type
_entity.pdbx_description
1 polymer ?
#
loop_
_entity_poly.entity_id
_entity_poly.type
_entity_poly.pdbx_seq_one_letter_code
_entity_poly.pdbx_strand_id
1 'polypeptide(L)'
;MPTVSGEPTRRLTRADSCPPFGENGIRIRVRHVTSATPMPMPDLRGSRESVSAAIVISKVRTSMKNHRMNIGITVLVGTVILSLLSGCSELKQELPTATEGTTQIHPSGWKSSSSADFHGTFLKKKSWTLADCTPCHAKTFKGGVSNVSCYSCHLSYPHEIFAEVTPPFAKGHAGYLASKGYPYGDCRSCHGATYAGGSRVDVSCMGSGCHVDRNGAAKSPEACNTCHGDFSAPANDLVSAAPPKGVRGETLTSYRGVGAHQKHLTGGTFSGVTLCTECHRVPSTLLATGHIDSNLPAEVVFGSLSRVPSAVTPNPAFNSQTLACSNTFCHGNWRLRRSSSPYQLVYTDSVMMGANKSVVWTGGAADAACGTCHGLPPTGHIAAGLTSCWTCHPAVMDQSGKIIDKTKHINGKINIFGLERSF
;
A
#
# COMPACT_ATOMS: atom_id res chain seq x y z
N MET A 1 -76.86 14.82 -8.91
CA MET A 1 -77.35 13.51 -8.42
C MET A 1 -76.90 12.44 -9.40
N PRO A 2 -76.44 11.27 -8.95
CA PRO A 2 -75.31 11.04 -8.00
C PRO A 2 -74.37 9.91 -8.55
N THR A 3 -73.22 9.47 -8.02
CA THR A 3 -72.41 9.64 -6.78
C THR A 3 -71.01 8.98 -7.00
N VAL A 4 -69.84 9.60 -6.70
CA VAL A 4 -69.05 9.65 -5.41
C VAL A 4 -68.19 8.36 -5.20
N SER A 5 -66.92 8.29 -4.76
CA SER A 5 -65.86 9.10 -4.08
C SER A 5 -64.53 8.29 -4.17
N GLY A 6 -63.30 8.74 -3.93
CA GLY A 6 -62.71 9.96 -3.36
C GLY A 6 -61.23 9.71 -2.99
N GLU A 7 -60.40 10.75 -3.16
CA GLU A 7 -59.05 10.93 -2.57
C GLU A 7 -59.21 11.87 -1.32
N PRO A 8 -58.20 12.25 -0.46
CA PRO A 8 -56.80 12.55 -0.82
C PRO A 8 -55.67 12.43 0.29
N THR A 9 -54.46 12.88 -0.09
CA THR A 9 -53.38 13.57 0.69
C THR A 9 -52.13 12.85 1.27
N ARG A 10 -51.01 12.96 0.53
CA ARG A 10 -49.70 13.63 0.81
C ARG A 10 -49.19 13.80 2.27
N ARG A 11 -47.92 13.39 2.53
CA ARG A 11 -46.84 14.29 3.02
C ARG A 11 -45.42 13.69 2.92
N LEU A 12 -44.47 14.55 2.53
CA LEU A 12 -43.00 14.42 2.49
C LEU A 12 -42.37 14.49 3.89
N THR A 13 -41.18 13.91 4.10
CA THR A 13 -40.10 14.51 4.95
C THR A 13 -38.71 13.99 4.58
N ARG A 14 -37.71 14.87 4.74
CA ARG A 14 -36.26 14.69 4.55
C ARG A 14 -35.56 15.11 5.85
N ALA A 15 -34.53 14.34 6.22
CA ALA A 15 -33.30 14.68 6.97
C ALA A 15 -33.34 15.28 8.41
N ASP A 16 -32.34 14.78 9.15
CA ASP A 16 -31.57 15.39 10.24
C ASP A 16 -32.02 15.28 11.70
N SER A 17 -30.98 15.15 12.53
CA SER A 17 -30.84 15.43 13.97
C SER A 17 -31.10 14.31 15.01
N CYS A 18 -29.98 13.81 15.58
CA CYS A 18 -29.89 13.46 17.01
C CYS A 18 -30.19 14.70 17.87
N PRO A 19 -30.75 14.53 19.09
CA PRO A 19 -30.02 14.95 20.30
C PRO A 19 -30.34 14.00 21.52
N PRO A 20 -30.04 14.33 22.81
CA PRO A 20 -28.96 13.69 23.58
C PRO A 20 -29.40 12.99 24.90
N PHE A 21 -28.43 12.30 25.51
CA PHE A 21 -28.26 11.84 26.92
C PHE A 21 -29.40 11.95 27.96
N GLY A 22 -29.57 10.86 28.74
CA GLY A 22 -30.23 10.89 30.05
C GLY A 22 -30.44 9.51 30.70
N GLU A 23 -29.50 9.12 31.55
CA GLU A 23 -29.55 8.27 32.76
C GLU A 23 -30.66 7.19 33.02
N ASN A 24 -30.17 6.02 33.46
CA ASN A 24 -30.76 5.06 34.41
C ASN A 24 -32.11 4.39 34.11
N GLY A 25 -32.09 3.11 33.71
CA GLY A 25 -33.26 2.23 33.81
C GLY A 25 -33.09 0.83 33.21
N ILE A 26 -32.83 -0.16 34.07
CA ILE A 26 -32.88 -1.60 33.75
C ILE A 26 -34.30 -1.99 33.29
N ARG A 27 -34.44 -2.78 32.20
CA ARG A 27 -35.44 -3.89 32.06
C ARG A 27 -35.36 -4.71 30.75
N ILE A 28 -34.97 -5.97 30.94
CA ILE A 28 -35.43 -7.27 30.39
C ILE A 28 -36.63 -7.29 29.39
N ARG A 29 -36.47 -7.88 28.19
CA ARG A 29 -37.11 -9.15 27.70
C ARG A 29 -36.96 -9.43 26.19
N VAL A 30 -36.53 -10.67 25.93
CA VAL A 30 -37.07 -11.71 25.01
C VAL A 30 -37.16 -11.44 23.50
N ARG A 31 -36.36 -12.18 22.72
CA ARG A 31 -36.58 -12.46 21.29
C ARG A 31 -37.32 -13.78 21.11
N HIS A 32 -38.33 -13.76 20.24
CA HIS A 32 -38.97 -14.93 19.64
C HIS A 32 -38.10 -15.51 18.52
N VAL A 33 -38.05 -16.84 18.40
CA VAL A 33 -37.56 -17.56 17.22
C VAL A 33 -38.58 -18.64 16.86
N THR A 34 -38.99 -18.67 15.59
CA THR A 34 -39.93 -19.62 14.98
C THR A 34 -39.23 -20.88 14.44
N SER A 35 -39.95 -21.99 14.50
CA SER A 35 -39.55 -23.39 14.22
C SER A 35 -39.82 -23.88 12.79
N ALA A 36 -39.26 -25.06 12.44
CA ALA A 36 -39.92 -26.16 11.69
C ALA A 36 -39.12 -27.47 11.92
N THR A 37 -39.56 -28.40 12.80
CA THR A 37 -40.32 -29.68 12.58
C THR A 37 -39.52 -30.83 11.92
N PRO A 38 -39.89 -32.14 12.05
CA PRO A 38 -40.85 -32.84 12.93
C PRO A 38 -40.34 -34.17 13.60
N MET A 39 -41.17 -34.74 14.51
CA MET A 39 -41.05 -36.07 15.18
C MET A 39 -41.89 -37.17 14.50
N PRO A 40 -41.77 -38.45 14.95
CA PRO A 40 -42.96 -39.29 15.17
C PRO A 40 -43.03 -39.93 16.58
N MET A 41 -44.28 -40.24 16.97
CA MET A 41 -44.82 -40.70 18.27
C MET A 41 -44.79 -42.24 18.47
N PRO A 42 -45.07 -42.75 19.71
CA PRO A 42 -44.72 -44.10 20.17
C PRO A 42 -45.92 -45.08 20.28
N ASP A 43 -45.63 -46.35 20.57
CA ASP A 43 -46.60 -47.40 20.92
C ASP A 43 -46.35 -47.95 22.35
N LEU A 44 -47.44 -48.31 23.04
CA LEU A 44 -47.52 -48.76 24.43
C LEU A 44 -48.05 -50.20 24.50
N ARG A 45 -47.35 -51.08 25.22
CA ARG A 45 -47.97 -52.17 26.00
C ARG A 45 -46.98 -52.75 27.01
N GLY A 46 -47.44 -52.94 28.25
CA GLY A 46 -46.59 -53.26 29.40
C GLY A 46 -46.62 -54.71 29.87
N SER A 47 -45.74 -55.01 30.84
CA SER A 47 -45.90 -56.03 31.88
C SER A 47 -44.79 -55.88 32.92
N ARG A 48 -45.06 -56.32 34.16
CA ARG A 48 -44.25 -56.18 35.37
C ARG A 48 -43.03 -57.12 35.45
N GLU A 49 -42.13 -56.75 36.37
CA GLU A 49 -41.29 -57.58 37.27
C GLU A 49 -39.76 -57.64 37.08
N SER A 50 -39.10 -57.66 38.25
CA SER A 50 -37.78 -58.20 38.61
C SER A 50 -36.53 -57.29 38.56
N VAL A 51 -35.95 -57.14 39.76
CA VAL A 51 -34.73 -56.41 40.11
C VAL A 51 -33.50 -57.16 39.59
N SER A 52 -32.47 -56.47 39.09
CA SER A 52 -31.15 -57.09 38.83
C SER A 52 -30.00 -56.26 39.40
N ALA A 53 -29.19 -56.92 40.23
CA ALA A 53 -28.00 -56.41 40.92
C ALA A 53 -26.89 -55.83 39.99
N ALA A 54 -27.07 -55.89 38.66
CA ALA A 54 -26.14 -55.38 37.66
C ALA A 54 -26.02 -53.84 37.64
N ILE A 55 -27.05 -53.10 38.05
CA ILE A 55 -27.05 -51.61 38.02
C ILE A 55 -26.21 -51.01 39.16
N VAL A 56 -26.08 -51.71 40.29
CA VAL A 56 -25.31 -51.21 41.44
C VAL A 56 -23.80 -51.37 41.22
N ILE A 57 -23.36 -52.47 40.59
CA ILE A 57 -21.93 -52.75 40.35
C ILE A 57 -21.34 -51.77 39.29
N SER A 58 -22.12 -51.35 38.29
CA SER A 58 -21.62 -50.43 37.25
C SER A 58 -21.34 -49.02 37.79
N LYS A 59 -22.15 -48.53 38.74
CA LYS A 59 -21.99 -47.22 39.40
C LYS A 59 -20.78 -47.18 40.35
N VAL A 60 -20.50 -48.26 41.07
CA VAL A 60 -19.31 -48.32 41.94
C VAL A 60 -18.02 -48.37 41.11
N ARG A 61 -18.02 -49.10 39.98
CA ARG A 61 -16.84 -49.21 39.10
C ARG A 61 -16.46 -47.90 38.41
N THR A 62 -17.43 -47.05 38.07
CA THR A 62 -17.19 -45.71 37.49
C THR A 62 -16.71 -44.71 38.54
N SER A 63 -17.25 -44.75 39.77
CA SER A 63 -16.80 -43.90 40.88
C SER A 63 -15.34 -44.17 41.27
N MET A 64 -14.93 -45.45 41.37
CA MET A 64 -13.54 -45.81 41.69
C MET A 64 -12.54 -45.45 40.57
N LYS A 65 -12.96 -45.44 39.31
CA LYS A 65 -12.11 -45.07 38.17
C LYS A 65 -11.85 -43.55 38.15
N ASN A 66 -12.85 -42.75 38.46
CA ASN A 66 -12.73 -41.28 38.54
C ASN A 66 -11.89 -40.84 39.75
N HIS A 67 -11.96 -41.54 40.89
CA HIS A 67 -11.10 -41.25 42.03
C HIS A 67 -9.62 -41.57 41.77
N ARG A 68 -9.32 -42.68 41.08
CA ARG A 68 -7.94 -43.04 40.70
C ARG A 68 -7.34 -42.08 39.67
N MET A 69 -8.16 -41.54 38.77
CA MET A 69 -7.74 -40.55 37.77
C MET A 69 -7.42 -39.19 38.39
N ASN A 70 -8.22 -38.72 39.36
CA ASN A 70 -7.96 -37.45 40.06
C ASN A 70 -6.73 -37.53 40.98
N ILE A 71 -6.48 -38.67 41.65
CA ILE A 71 -5.26 -38.85 42.46
C ILE A 71 -4.01 -38.83 41.57
N GLY A 72 -4.07 -39.46 40.38
CA GLY A 72 -2.96 -39.44 39.42
C GLY A 72 -2.62 -38.04 38.91
N ILE A 73 -3.62 -37.20 38.63
CA ILE A 73 -3.43 -35.82 38.17
C ILE A 73 -2.83 -34.95 39.28
N THR A 74 -3.30 -35.08 40.53
CA THR A 74 -2.77 -34.31 41.66
C THR A 74 -1.33 -34.66 41.99
N VAL A 75 -0.95 -35.94 41.89
CA VAL A 75 0.45 -36.37 42.08
C VAL A 75 1.34 -35.86 40.95
N LEU A 76 0.87 -35.86 39.71
CA LEU A 76 1.62 -35.36 38.55
C LEU A 76 1.83 -33.83 38.59
N VAL A 77 0.81 -33.07 39.01
CA VAL A 77 0.91 -31.62 39.20
C VAL A 77 1.82 -31.30 40.38
N GLY A 78 1.74 -32.08 41.46
CA GLY A 78 2.63 -31.95 42.62
C GLY A 78 4.10 -32.19 42.28
N THR A 79 4.41 -33.21 41.47
CA THR A 79 5.80 -33.49 41.05
C THR A 79 6.34 -32.43 40.10
N VAL A 80 5.54 -31.92 39.16
CA VAL A 80 5.95 -30.82 38.25
C VAL A 80 6.23 -29.53 39.03
N ILE A 81 5.42 -29.20 40.03
CA ILE A 81 5.64 -28.02 40.89
C ILE A 81 6.91 -28.18 41.73
N LEU A 82 7.20 -29.38 42.24
CA LEU A 82 8.41 -29.66 43.01
C LEU A 82 9.69 -29.63 42.13
N SER A 83 9.59 -30.03 40.87
CA SER A 83 10.68 -29.90 39.88
C SER A 83 10.96 -28.44 39.52
N LEU A 84 9.93 -27.59 39.41
CA LEU A 84 10.09 -26.16 39.14
C LEU A 84 10.75 -25.40 40.30
N LEU A 85 10.49 -25.83 41.55
CA LEU A 85 11.12 -25.25 42.74
C LEU A 85 12.58 -25.70 42.92
N SER A 86 12.94 -26.89 42.43
CA SER A 86 14.31 -27.42 42.49
C SER A 86 15.24 -26.80 41.42
N GLY A 87 14.68 -26.21 40.35
CA GLY A 87 15.43 -25.59 39.26
C GLY A 87 15.96 -24.17 39.54
N CYS A 88 15.65 -23.56 40.69
CA CYS A 88 16.09 -22.19 41.03
C CYS A 88 17.27 -22.15 42.02
N SER A 89 17.83 -23.30 42.41
CA SER A 89 18.90 -23.36 43.41
C SER A 89 20.28 -23.54 42.77
N GLU A 90 20.69 -22.65 41.85
CA GLU A 90 22.10 -22.51 41.49
C GLU A 90 22.40 -21.13 40.89
N LEU A 91 22.41 -20.11 41.77
CA LEU A 91 23.23 -18.91 41.58
C LEU A 91 23.62 -18.35 42.95
N LYS A 92 24.33 -19.17 43.73
CA LYS A 92 25.08 -18.75 44.93
C LYS A 92 26.57 -18.66 44.58
N GLN A 93 26.90 -17.80 43.62
CA GLN A 93 28.19 -17.13 43.70
C GLN A 93 27.82 -15.74 44.22
N GLU A 94 28.09 -15.50 45.50
CA GLU A 94 27.85 -14.19 46.09
C GLU A 94 28.56 -13.16 45.21
N LEU A 95 27.77 -12.35 44.50
CA LEU A 95 28.28 -11.15 43.85
C LEU A 95 28.96 -10.36 44.97
N PRO A 96 30.20 -9.90 44.78
CA PRO A 96 30.87 -9.10 45.81
C PRO A 96 29.93 -7.97 46.23
N THR A 97 29.82 -7.79 47.55
CA THR A 97 28.98 -6.75 48.16
C THR A 97 29.30 -5.43 47.47
N ALA A 98 28.27 -4.76 46.94
CA ALA A 98 28.42 -3.47 46.27
C ALA A 98 29.20 -2.55 47.22
N THR A 99 30.44 -2.25 46.84
CA THR A 99 31.28 -1.34 47.60
C THR A 99 30.58 0.01 47.51
N GLU A 100 30.11 0.53 48.64
CA GLU A 100 29.63 1.91 48.75
C GLU A 100 30.84 2.83 48.53
N GLY A 101 31.15 3.03 47.25
CA GLY A 101 32.22 3.86 46.77
C GLY A 101 31.80 4.34 45.40
N THR A 102 31.91 5.64 45.19
CA THR A 102 31.80 6.32 43.89
C THR A 102 32.95 5.92 42.96
N THR A 103 33.22 4.63 42.82
CA THR A 103 34.21 4.10 41.87
C THR A 103 33.63 4.36 40.49
N GLN A 104 34.07 5.44 39.88
CA GLN A 104 33.67 5.81 38.53
C GLN A 104 34.27 4.78 37.57
N ILE A 105 33.56 3.69 37.31
CA ILE A 105 34.00 2.59 36.43
C ILE A 105 34.20 3.06 34.97
N HIS A 106 33.55 4.17 34.62
CA HIS A 106 33.66 4.79 33.30
C HIS A 106 34.35 6.16 33.41
N PRO A 107 35.20 6.54 32.44
CA PRO A 107 35.89 7.82 32.44
C PRO A 107 34.94 9.02 32.44
N SER A 108 35.43 10.19 32.86
CA SER A 108 34.69 11.45 32.78
C SER A 108 34.30 11.75 31.33
N GLY A 109 33.05 12.16 31.10
CA GLY A 109 32.56 12.44 29.75
C GLY A 109 32.01 11.22 28.99
N TRP A 110 31.90 10.03 29.62
CA TRP A 110 31.32 8.82 29.02
C TRP A 110 29.95 9.03 28.36
N LYS A 111 29.12 9.94 28.88
CA LYS A 111 27.79 10.29 28.35
C LYS A 111 27.79 11.46 27.36
N SER A 112 28.90 12.17 27.20
CA SER A 112 28.97 13.38 26.35
C SER A 112 29.48 13.03 24.97
N SER A 113 28.67 13.25 23.93
CA SER A 113 29.04 12.94 22.53
C SER A 113 30.22 13.77 21.99
N SER A 114 30.58 14.87 22.66
CA SER A 114 31.75 15.69 22.34
C SER A 114 33.04 15.23 23.05
N SER A 115 32.96 14.28 23.98
CA SER A 115 34.13 13.78 24.72
C SER A 115 34.94 12.78 23.90
N ALA A 116 36.27 12.82 24.04
CA ALA A 116 37.15 11.76 23.52
C ALA A 116 36.84 10.39 24.15
N ASP A 117 36.36 10.40 25.40
CA ASP A 117 35.99 9.22 26.18
C ASP A 117 34.51 8.85 26.05
N PHE A 118 33.80 9.39 25.06
CA PHE A 118 32.41 9.06 24.81
C PHE A 118 32.23 7.55 24.57
N HIS A 119 31.21 6.95 25.19
CA HIS A 119 30.94 5.51 25.07
C HIS A 119 30.72 5.06 23.62
N GLY A 120 30.15 5.91 22.76
CA GLY A 120 30.00 5.60 21.33
C GLY A 120 31.35 5.43 20.64
N THR A 121 32.36 6.23 21.00
CA THR A 121 33.74 6.08 20.49
C THR A 121 34.36 4.77 20.98
N PHE A 122 34.12 4.40 22.25
CA PHE A 122 34.57 3.13 22.80
C PHE A 122 33.94 1.94 22.07
N LEU A 123 32.62 1.95 21.89
CA LEU A 123 31.89 0.90 21.18
C LEU A 123 32.36 0.78 19.73
N LYS A 124 32.60 1.90 19.04
CA LYS A 124 33.13 1.89 17.67
C LYS A 124 34.47 1.16 17.58
N LYS A 125 35.42 1.42 18.50
CA LYS A 125 36.71 0.72 18.56
C LYS A 125 36.57 -0.78 18.81
N LYS A 126 35.46 -1.18 19.42
CA LYS A 126 35.09 -2.57 19.74
C LYS A 126 34.11 -3.16 18.71
N SER A 127 33.96 -2.54 17.53
CA SER A 127 33.02 -2.99 16.49
C SER A 127 31.58 -3.15 16.97
N TRP A 128 31.14 -2.25 17.87
CA TRP A 128 29.80 -2.19 18.45
C TRP A 128 29.37 -3.42 19.26
N THR A 129 30.32 -4.24 19.71
CA THR A 129 30.01 -5.35 20.63
C THR A 129 29.63 -4.83 22.02
N LEU A 130 28.59 -5.43 22.61
CA LEU A 130 28.11 -5.13 23.96
C LEU A 130 28.40 -6.24 24.97
N ALA A 131 29.14 -7.29 24.55
CA ALA A 131 29.42 -8.45 25.39
C ALA A 131 30.07 -8.04 26.73
N ASP A 132 31.06 -7.15 26.66
CA ASP A 132 31.81 -6.61 27.80
C ASP A 132 30.92 -5.84 28.80
N CYS A 133 29.75 -5.35 28.37
CA CYS A 133 28.85 -4.54 29.19
C CYS A 133 27.84 -5.39 29.97
N THR A 134 27.52 -6.58 29.46
CA THR A 134 26.48 -7.45 30.03
C THR A 134 26.70 -7.89 31.48
N PRO A 135 27.93 -8.07 32.01
CA PRO A 135 28.14 -8.45 33.41
C PRO A 135 27.60 -7.42 34.40
N CYS A 136 27.69 -6.13 34.08
CA CYS A 136 27.22 -5.04 34.96
C CYS A 136 25.83 -4.51 34.57
N HIS A 137 25.53 -4.43 33.27
CA HIS A 137 24.29 -3.82 32.77
C HIS A 137 23.17 -4.83 32.45
N ALA A 138 23.41 -6.12 32.72
CA ALA A 138 22.60 -7.27 32.32
C ALA A 138 22.54 -7.48 30.79
N LYS A 139 22.14 -8.69 30.38
CA LYS A 139 21.93 -9.04 28.96
C LYS A 139 20.89 -8.17 28.27
N THR A 140 19.94 -7.62 29.04
CA THR A 140 18.87 -6.76 28.53
C THR A 140 19.26 -5.29 28.50
N PHE A 141 20.42 -4.88 29.05
CA PHE A 141 20.87 -3.49 29.15
C PHE A 141 19.91 -2.52 29.87
N LYS A 142 18.97 -3.05 30.66
CA LYS A 142 17.97 -2.29 31.41
C LYS A 142 18.43 -1.84 32.80
N GLY A 143 19.69 -2.05 33.16
CA GLY A 143 20.25 -1.60 34.43
C GLY A 143 21.15 -2.64 35.09
N GLY A 144 20.78 -3.91 35.06
CA GLY A 144 21.54 -4.98 35.74
C GLY A 144 21.91 -4.62 37.18
N VAL A 145 23.12 -5.00 37.59
CA VAL A 145 23.69 -4.63 38.90
C VAL A 145 24.14 -3.16 38.95
N SER A 146 24.35 -2.52 37.79
CA SER A 146 24.75 -1.11 37.71
C SER A 146 23.61 -0.11 37.97
N ASN A 147 22.34 -0.54 37.88
CA ASN A 147 21.15 0.30 37.86
C ASN A 147 21.11 1.41 36.78
N VAL A 148 22.01 1.37 35.78
CA VAL A 148 22.05 2.33 34.66
C VAL A 148 21.53 1.68 33.39
N SER A 149 20.38 2.16 32.92
CA SER A 149 19.72 1.68 31.70
C SER A 149 20.16 2.44 30.46
N CYS A 150 20.59 1.71 29.42
CA CYS A 150 20.91 2.27 28.10
C CYS A 150 19.68 2.94 27.46
N TYR A 151 18.49 2.43 27.78
CA TYR A 151 17.21 2.90 27.23
C TYR A 151 16.76 4.25 27.76
N SER A 152 17.44 4.80 28.77
CA SER A 152 17.20 6.19 29.19
C SER A 152 17.53 7.20 28.07
N CYS A 153 18.50 6.86 27.21
CA CYS A 153 18.89 7.67 26.05
C CYS A 153 18.66 6.94 24.71
N HIS A 154 18.83 5.61 24.66
CA HIS A 154 18.66 4.79 23.46
C HIS A 154 17.29 4.10 23.43
N LEU A 155 16.22 4.91 23.42
CA LEU A 155 14.83 4.43 23.46
C LEU A 155 14.47 3.45 22.33
N SER A 156 15.17 3.52 21.21
CA SER A 156 14.88 2.78 19.99
C SER A 156 15.83 1.62 19.72
N TYR A 157 16.91 1.45 20.51
CA TYR A 157 17.93 0.41 20.31
C TYR A 157 17.70 -0.84 21.18
N PRO A 158 17.90 -2.08 20.69
CA PRO A 158 18.15 -2.42 19.29
C PRO A 158 16.87 -2.27 18.47
N HIS A 159 16.97 -1.61 17.31
CA HIS A 159 15.85 -1.57 16.37
C HIS A 159 15.78 -2.93 15.67
N GLU A 160 15.09 -3.92 16.26
CA GLU A 160 14.92 -5.26 15.67
C GLU A 160 14.21 -5.25 14.30
N ILE A 161 13.63 -4.09 13.93
CA ILE A 161 12.95 -3.85 12.66
C ILE A 161 13.79 -4.12 11.40
N PHE A 162 15.12 -4.21 11.51
CA PHE A 162 16.03 -4.48 10.39
C PHE A 162 16.47 -5.95 10.30
N ALA A 163 16.08 -6.82 11.25
CA ALA A 163 16.48 -8.23 11.26
C ALA A 163 15.82 -9.06 10.14
N GLU A 164 14.66 -8.63 9.65
CA GLU A 164 14.00 -9.22 8.49
C GLU A 164 14.12 -8.27 7.28
N VAL A 165 14.99 -8.63 6.34
CA VAL A 165 15.21 -7.90 5.06
C VAL A 165 14.50 -8.57 3.88
N THR A 166 13.85 -9.71 4.11
CA THR A 166 13.21 -10.47 3.03
C THR A 166 11.84 -9.89 2.67
N PRO A 167 11.52 -9.82 1.35
CA PRO A 167 10.18 -9.54 0.88
C PRO A 167 9.14 -10.42 1.60
N PRO A 168 7.89 -9.95 1.75
CA PRO A 168 7.29 -8.78 1.08
C PRO A 168 7.46 -7.45 1.84
N PHE A 169 7.19 -6.33 1.14
CA PHE A 169 7.16 -4.94 1.67
C PHE A 169 6.44 -4.79 3.03
N ALA A 170 5.45 -5.64 3.30
CA ALA A 170 4.70 -5.66 4.56
C ALA A 170 5.49 -6.15 5.78
N LYS A 171 6.68 -6.73 5.58
CA LYS A 171 7.57 -7.25 6.63
C LYS A 171 8.87 -6.44 6.67
N GLY A 172 9.52 -6.41 7.82
CA GLY A 172 10.78 -5.68 8.03
C GLY A 172 10.66 -4.15 8.07
N HIS A 173 11.77 -3.48 7.77
CA HIS A 173 11.90 -2.03 7.96
C HIS A 173 11.02 -1.22 6.98
N ALA A 174 10.73 -1.73 5.79
CA ALA A 174 9.84 -1.06 4.83
C ALA A 174 8.41 -0.93 5.36
N GLY A 175 7.86 -2.02 5.92
CA GLY A 175 6.56 -2.02 6.59
C GLY A 175 6.53 -1.11 7.81
N TYR A 176 7.61 -1.11 8.61
CA TYR A 176 7.76 -0.18 9.73
C TYR A 176 7.72 1.28 9.27
N LEU A 177 8.53 1.65 8.27
CA LEU A 177 8.57 3.01 7.72
C LEU A 177 7.18 3.43 7.23
N ALA A 178 6.49 2.58 6.49
CA ALA A 178 5.12 2.85 6.05
C ALA A 178 4.14 3.04 7.22
N SER A 179 4.25 2.25 8.29
CA SER A 179 3.39 2.36 9.48
C SER A 179 3.61 3.63 10.30
N LYS A 180 4.78 4.26 10.15
CA LYS A 180 5.18 5.48 10.88
C LYS A 180 5.13 6.75 10.02
N GLY A 181 4.60 6.66 8.80
CA GLY A 181 4.54 7.80 7.88
C GLY A 181 5.91 8.23 7.37
N TYR A 182 6.83 7.28 7.20
CA TYR A 182 8.16 7.47 6.62
C TYR A 182 9.01 8.54 7.34
N PRO A 183 9.39 8.32 8.62
CA PRO A 183 10.11 9.29 9.45
C PRO A 183 11.61 9.40 9.09
N TYR A 184 11.93 9.66 7.83
CA TYR A 184 13.31 9.73 7.32
C TYR A 184 14.18 10.79 8.03
N GLY A 185 13.56 11.88 8.53
CA GLY A 185 14.23 12.87 9.38
C GLY A 185 14.85 12.26 10.64
N ASP A 186 14.11 11.37 11.31
CA ASP A 186 14.54 10.72 12.54
C ASP A 186 15.71 9.77 12.26
N CYS A 187 15.67 9.05 11.14
CA CYS A 187 16.76 8.18 10.72
C CYS A 187 18.06 8.95 10.47
N ARG A 188 17.99 10.09 9.76
CA ARG A 188 19.15 10.95 9.46
C ARG A 188 19.81 11.52 10.72
N SER A 189 19.05 11.70 11.80
CA SER A 189 19.57 12.22 13.08
C SER A 189 20.61 11.31 13.74
N CYS A 190 20.61 10.01 13.39
CA CYS A 190 21.56 9.02 13.87
C CYS A 190 22.45 8.50 12.72
N HIS A 191 21.86 8.13 11.58
CA HIS A 191 22.54 7.49 10.45
C HIS A 191 23.22 8.47 9.47
N GLY A 192 23.27 9.76 9.83
CA GLY A 192 23.88 10.81 9.03
C GLY A 192 22.94 11.35 7.94
N ALA A 193 23.24 12.55 7.44
CA ALA A 193 22.41 13.24 6.45
C ALA A 193 22.26 12.48 5.13
N THR A 194 23.26 11.64 4.78
CA THR A 194 23.28 10.82 3.57
C THR A 194 22.94 9.35 3.82
N TYR A 195 22.54 8.98 5.05
CA TYR A 195 22.32 7.59 5.48
C TYR A 195 23.56 6.68 5.36
N ALA A 196 24.75 7.28 5.25
CA ALA A 196 26.00 6.57 5.13
C ALA A 196 26.57 6.08 6.48
N GLY A 197 25.83 6.29 7.58
CA GLY A 197 26.35 6.17 8.93
C GLY A 197 27.04 7.47 9.37
N GLY A 198 27.77 7.42 10.50
CA GLY A 198 28.49 8.58 11.01
C GLY A 198 29.07 8.37 12.41
N SER A 199 29.30 9.49 13.10
CA SER A 199 29.88 9.50 14.46
C SER A 199 28.94 8.93 15.53
N ARG A 200 27.63 8.90 15.28
CA ARG A 200 26.62 8.37 16.21
C ARG A 200 26.37 6.87 16.03
N VAL A 201 26.21 6.41 14.79
CA VAL A 201 26.09 4.98 14.43
C VAL A 201 26.79 4.72 13.10
N ASP A 202 27.52 3.60 12.99
CA ASP A 202 28.28 3.23 11.78
C ASP A 202 27.45 2.45 10.75
N VAL A 203 26.16 2.26 11.01
CA VAL A 203 25.25 1.51 10.13
C VAL A 203 24.86 2.39 8.94
N SER A 204 25.29 1.96 7.75
CA SER A 204 25.02 2.61 6.46
C SER A 204 23.95 1.84 5.68
N CYS A 205 22.97 2.55 5.13
CA CYS A 205 21.94 1.92 4.28
C CYS A 205 22.52 1.47 2.93
N MET A 206 23.44 2.24 2.35
CA MET A 206 24.11 1.89 1.09
C MET A 206 25.31 0.98 1.32
N GLY A 207 26.10 1.26 2.36
CA GLY A 207 27.32 0.51 2.68
C GLY A 207 27.05 -0.91 3.19
N SER A 208 25.81 -1.22 3.61
CA SER A 208 25.39 -2.58 3.93
C SER A 208 25.24 -3.49 2.70
N GLY A 209 25.27 -2.92 1.49
CA GLY A 209 24.98 -3.65 0.26
C GLY A 209 23.49 -3.90 0.02
N CYS A 210 22.58 -3.41 0.87
CA CYS A 210 21.13 -3.58 0.69
C CYS A 210 20.51 -2.47 -0.17
N HIS A 211 20.89 -1.20 0.01
CA HIS A 211 20.45 -0.11 -0.85
C HIS A 211 21.46 0.15 -1.97
N VAL A 212 21.49 -0.79 -2.91
CA VAL A 212 22.26 -0.71 -4.14
C VAL A 212 21.37 -1.05 -5.33
N ASP A 213 21.72 -0.56 -6.51
CA ASP A 213 21.08 -1.01 -7.74
C ASP A 213 21.64 -2.37 -8.20
N ARG A 214 21.12 -2.89 -9.32
CA ARG A 214 21.54 -4.17 -9.92
C ARG A 214 23.01 -4.21 -10.33
N ASN A 215 23.67 -3.06 -10.46
CA ASN A 215 25.09 -2.94 -10.78
C ASN A 215 25.94 -2.81 -9.51
N GLY A 216 25.32 -2.85 -8.32
CA GLY A 216 25.99 -2.65 -7.04
C GLY A 216 26.27 -1.19 -6.72
N ALA A 217 25.76 -0.23 -7.50
CA ALA A 217 25.96 1.18 -7.21
C ALA A 217 25.10 1.62 -6.02
N ALA A 218 25.71 2.34 -5.08
CA ALA A 218 25.06 2.90 -3.91
C ALA A 218 23.83 3.74 -4.30
N LYS A 219 22.69 3.45 -3.68
CA LYS A 219 21.42 4.12 -3.95
C LYS A 219 20.81 4.66 -2.67
N SER A 220 20.43 5.95 -2.68
CA SER A 220 19.75 6.54 -1.52
C SER A 220 18.41 5.84 -1.24
N PRO A 221 18.04 5.62 0.04
CA PRO A 221 16.70 5.16 0.40
C PRO A 221 15.59 6.16 0.02
N GLU A 222 15.93 7.40 -0.36
CA GLU A 222 15.00 8.41 -0.88
C GLU A 222 14.85 8.38 -2.41
N ALA A 223 15.59 7.53 -3.13
CA ALA A 223 15.44 7.42 -4.58
C ALA A 223 14.00 7.03 -4.97
N CYS A 224 13.44 7.62 -6.02
CA CYS A 224 12.05 7.39 -6.43
C CYS A 224 11.74 5.90 -6.60
N ASN A 225 12.67 5.17 -7.20
CA ASN A 225 12.51 3.75 -7.46
C ASN A 225 12.72 2.83 -6.24
N THR A 226 13.02 3.40 -5.06
CA THR A 226 13.02 2.67 -3.80
C THR A 226 11.60 2.28 -3.39
N CYS A 227 10.64 3.18 -3.57
CA CYS A 227 9.23 2.92 -3.27
C CYS A 227 8.42 2.58 -4.52
N HIS A 228 8.72 3.22 -5.65
CA HIS A 228 7.95 3.07 -6.87
C HIS A 228 8.65 2.19 -7.90
N GLY A 229 7.92 1.30 -8.55
CA GLY A 229 8.47 0.55 -9.68
C GLY A 229 9.59 -0.42 -9.32
N ASP A 230 10.75 -0.28 -9.95
CA ASP A 230 11.86 -1.26 -9.86
C ASP A 230 12.99 -0.81 -8.93
N PHE A 231 13.04 -1.40 -7.74
CA PHE A 231 14.11 -1.21 -6.76
C PHE A 231 15.50 -1.59 -7.28
N SER A 232 15.62 -2.52 -8.22
CA SER A 232 16.93 -2.92 -8.74
C SER A 232 17.49 -1.96 -9.78
N ALA A 233 16.71 -0.98 -10.25
CA ALA A 233 17.15 -0.06 -11.28
C ALA A 233 18.05 1.06 -10.72
N PRO A 234 18.96 1.63 -11.54
CA PRO A 234 19.75 2.79 -11.17
C PRO A 234 18.88 3.96 -10.70
N ALA A 235 19.36 4.73 -9.72
CA ALA A 235 18.58 5.81 -9.10
C ALA A 235 18.19 6.93 -10.08
N ASN A 236 18.97 7.11 -11.15
CA ASN A 236 18.76 8.10 -12.21
C ASN A 236 17.82 7.61 -13.32
N ASP A 237 17.41 6.33 -13.32
CA ASP A 237 16.39 5.82 -14.22
C ASP A 237 14.99 6.15 -13.71
N LEU A 238 14.52 7.37 -14.01
CA LEU A 238 13.20 7.83 -13.57
C LEU A 238 12.04 7.07 -14.24
N VAL A 239 12.27 6.41 -15.39
CA VAL A 239 11.26 5.58 -16.05
C VAL A 239 11.01 4.31 -15.25
N SER A 240 12.05 3.77 -14.60
CA SER A 240 11.92 2.63 -13.69
C SER A 240 11.05 2.92 -12.46
N ALA A 241 10.96 4.20 -12.05
CA ALA A 241 10.11 4.63 -10.95
C ALA A 241 8.63 4.68 -11.33
N ALA A 242 8.28 4.58 -12.62
CA ALA A 242 6.89 4.54 -13.01
C ALA A 242 6.27 3.17 -12.63
N PRO A 243 5.23 3.12 -11.78
CA PRO A 243 4.69 1.85 -11.29
C PRO A 243 4.20 0.92 -12.40
N PRO A 244 4.72 -0.32 -12.54
CA PRO A 244 3.89 -1.42 -13.00
C PRO A 244 3.09 -2.03 -11.82
N LYS A 245 3.61 -1.91 -10.59
CA LYS A 245 3.04 -2.41 -9.33
C LYS A 245 2.87 -1.25 -8.34
N GLY A 246 1.89 -1.35 -7.45
CA GLY A 246 1.70 -0.37 -6.39
C GLY A 246 2.89 -0.31 -5.43
N VAL A 247 2.98 0.78 -4.65
CA VAL A 247 4.09 1.05 -3.71
C VAL A 247 4.19 0.05 -2.57
N ARG A 248 3.16 -0.79 -2.35
CA ARG A 248 3.19 -1.89 -1.37
C ARG A 248 3.34 -3.25 -2.04
N GLY A 249 3.71 -3.28 -3.32
CA GLY A 249 3.90 -4.49 -4.10
C GLY A 249 2.61 -5.06 -4.71
N GLU A 250 1.52 -4.28 -4.74
CA GLU A 250 0.27 -4.71 -5.35
C GLU A 250 0.46 -4.96 -6.86
N THR A 251 -0.03 -6.09 -7.37
CA THR A 251 0.08 -6.47 -8.80
C THR A 251 -1.25 -6.73 -9.49
N LEU A 252 -2.35 -6.86 -8.74
CA LEU A 252 -3.67 -7.09 -9.33
C LEU A 252 -4.19 -5.81 -9.97
N THR A 253 -4.81 -5.93 -11.14
CA THR A 253 -5.41 -4.82 -11.90
C THR A 253 -6.63 -4.18 -11.23
N SER A 254 -7.11 -4.74 -10.12
CA SER A 254 -8.09 -4.12 -9.23
C SER A 254 -7.48 -3.02 -8.35
N TYR A 255 -6.16 -3.00 -8.17
CA TYR A 255 -5.48 -1.95 -7.41
C TYR A 255 -5.15 -0.76 -8.31
N ARG A 256 -5.51 0.44 -7.85
CA ARG A 256 -5.27 1.69 -8.57
C ARG A 256 -3.79 2.00 -8.86
N GLY A 257 -2.89 1.48 -8.03
CA GLY A 257 -1.44 1.66 -8.17
C GLY A 257 -0.82 0.77 -9.25
N VAL A 258 -1.57 -0.19 -9.78
CA VAL A 258 -1.22 -1.05 -10.91
C VAL A 258 -1.79 -0.43 -12.16
N GLY A 259 -1.07 -0.44 -13.29
CA GLY A 259 -1.67 -0.04 -14.56
C GLY A 259 -0.69 0.45 -15.63
N ALA A 260 -1.20 1.32 -16.49
CA ALA A 260 -0.62 1.61 -17.81
C ALA A 260 0.57 2.58 -17.83
N HIS A 261 1.21 2.94 -16.71
CA HIS A 261 2.32 3.90 -16.69
C HIS A 261 3.40 3.54 -17.70
N GLN A 262 3.93 2.32 -17.60
CA GLN A 262 5.05 1.86 -18.43
C GLN A 262 4.75 1.94 -19.93
N LYS A 263 3.51 1.65 -20.34
CA LYS A 263 3.10 1.75 -21.75
C LYS A 263 2.98 3.20 -22.24
N HIS A 264 2.57 4.13 -21.39
CA HIS A 264 2.57 5.55 -21.74
C HIS A 264 3.99 6.10 -21.88
N LEU A 265 4.91 5.75 -20.97
CA LEU A 265 6.27 6.30 -20.97
C LEU A 265 7.18 5.73 -22.06
N THR A 266 6.93 4.50 -22.50
CA THR A 266 7.72 3.87 -23.58
C THR A 266 7.08 4.07 -24.97
N GLY A 267 5.88 4.66 -25.02
CA GLY A 267 5.06 4.72 -26.21
C GLY A 267 4.31 3.42 -26.50
N GLY A 268 3.27 3.55 -27.30
CA GLY A 268 2.36 2.45 -27.63
C GLY A 268 2.50 1.93 -29.05
N THR A 269 1.52 1.13 -29.46
CA THR A 269 1.30 0.78 -30.87
C THR A 269 0.96 2.04 -31.69
N PHE A 270 0.20 2.96 -31.09
CA PHE A 270 -0.44 4.07 -31.80
C PHE A 270 0.05 5.46 -31.38
N SER A 271 0.85 5.59 -30.31
CA SER A 271 1.34 6.89 -29.84
C SER A 271 2.83 6.85 -29.52
N GLY A 272 3.47 8.01 -29.59
CA GLY A 272 4.79 8.22 -29.04
C GLY A 272 4.78 8.19 -27.51
N VAL A 273 5.91 8.57 -26.93
CA VAL A 273 6.10 8.70 -25.48
C VAL A 273 5.19 9.79 -24.93
N THR A 274 4.47 9.46 -23.86
CA THR A 274 3.72 10.42 -23.05
C THR A 274 4.51 10.74 -21.79
N LEU A 275 4.68 12.02 -21.47
CA LEU A 275 5.39 12.44 -20.26
C LEU A 275 4.53 12.23 -19.01
N CYS A 276 5.16 11.95 -17.86
CA CYS A 276 4.46 11.81 -16.58
C CYS A 276 3.57 13.02 -16.24
N THR A 277 4.06 14.21 -16.60
CA THR A 277 3.40 15.51 -16.38
C THR A 277 2.07 15.67 -17.12
N GLU A 278 1.78 14.78 -18.08
CA GLU A 278 0.48 14.78 -18.76
C GLU A 278 -0.64 14.19 -17.91
N CYS A 279 -0.32 13.44 -16.85
CA CYS A 279 -1.30 12.83 -15.95
C CYS A 279 -1.29 13.47 -14.57
N HIS A 280 -0.11 13.71 -13.99
CA HIS A 280 0.01 14.23 -12.64
C HIS A 280 1.31 15.03 -12.43
N ARG A 281 1.41 15.73 -11.30
CA ARG A 281 2.65 16.41 -10.91
C ARG A 281 3.67 15.36 -10.46
N VAL A 282 4.89 15.46 -10.96
CA VAL A 282 5.99 14.57 -10.55
C VAL A 282 6.80 15.30 -9.47
N PRO A 283 6.87 14.78 -8.24
CA PRO A 283 7.64 15.42 -7.17
C PRO A 283 9.14 15.34 -7.48
N SER A 284 9.85 16.43 -7.23
CA SER A 284 11.30 16.51 -7.41
C SER A 284 12.10 15.92 -6.23
N THR A 285 11.47 15.79 -5.05
CA THR A 285 12.08 15.24 -3.84
C THR A 285 11.05 14.43 -3.06
N LEU A 286 11.52 13.58 -2.14
CA LEU A 286 10.67 12.75 -1.29
C LEU A 286 9.64 13.57 -0.49
N LEU A 287 10.06 14.73 0.05
CA LEU A 287 9.24 15.61 0.89
C LEU A 287 8.62 16.78 0.12
N ALA A 288 8.60 16.71 -1.22
CA ALA A 288 7.91 17.72 -2.02
C ALA A 288 6.41 17.70 -1.70
N THR A 289 5.79 18.88 -1.65
CA THR A 289 4.37 19.04 -1.35
C THR A 289 3.48 18.21 -2.28
N GLY A 290 2.59 17.40 -1.71
CA GLY A 290 1.67 16.53 -2.44
C GLY A 290 2.27 15.16 -2.76
N HIS A 291 3.29 14.71 -2.04
CA HIS A 291 3.87 13.37 -2.19
C HIS A 291 3.55 12.47 -0.98
N ILE A 292 4.46 12.28 -0.04
CA ILE A 292 4.22 11.48 1.18
C ILE A 292 3.64 12.30 2.34
N ASP A 293 3.56 13.62 2.17
CA ASP A 293 3.03 14.57 3.16
C ASP A 293 1.50 14.73 3.07
N SER A 294 0.88 14.24 1.99
CA SER A 294 -0.58 14.21 1.82
C SER A 294 -1.16 12.81 2.00
N ASN A 295 -2.44 12.75 2.40
CA ASN A 295 -3.15 11.49 2.47
C ASN A 295 -3.37 10.93 1.06
N LEU A 296 -3.27 9.61 0.93
CA LEU A 296 -3.67 8.93 -0.30
C LEU A 296 -5.15 9.22 -0.63
N PRO A 297 -5.52 9.28 -1.91
CA PRO A 297 -4.68 9.02 -3.09
C PRO A 297 -3.92 10.24 -3.63
N ALA A 298 -2.85 9.98 -4.38
CA ALA A 298 -2.15 11.01 -5.15
C ALA A 298 -3.09 11.72 -6.14
N GLU A 299 -2.94 13.03 -6.29
CA GLU A 299 -3.77 13.85 -7.15
C GLU A 299 -3.40 13.68 -8.63
N VAL A 300 -4.41 13.43 -9.47
CA VAL A 300 -4.27 13.41 -10.94
C VAL A 300 -4.58 14.80 -11.47
N VAL A 301 -3.55 15.45 -12.01
CA VAL A 301 -3.61 16.80 -12.58
C VAL A 301 -3.13 16.74 -14.02
N PHE A 302 -4.07 16.62 -14.96
CA PHE A 302 -3.75 16.45 -16.37
C PHE A 302 -3.01 17.67 -16.95
N GLY A 303 -1.97 17.38 -17.73
CA GLY A 303 -1.15 18.36 -18.44
C GLY A 303 -1.82 18.93 -19.69
N SER A 304 -1.03 19.66 -20.48
CA SER A 304 -1.52 20.40 -21.64
C SER A 304 -1.91 19.51 -22.82
N LEU A 305 -1.15 18.43 -23.09
CA LEU A 305 -1.45 17.55 -24.23
C LEU A 305 -2.82 16.88 -24.06
N SER A 306 -3.14 16.48 -22.83
CA SER A 306 -4.46 15.93 -22.47
C SER A 306 -5.62 16.89 -22.75
N ARG A 307 -5.35 18.19 -22.98
CA ARG A 307 -6.32 19.30 -23.09
C ARG A 307 -6.32 20.02 -24.46
N VAL A 308 -5.53 19.59 -25.45
CA VAL A 308 -5.35 20.35 -26.73
C VAL A 308 -6.63 20.42 -27.58
N PRO A 309 -7.01 21.58 -28.17
CA PRO A 309 -6.82 22.97 -27.75
C PRO A 309 -8.10 23.54 -27.08
N SER A 310 -7.89 24.43 -26.10
CA SER A 310 -8.71 25.56 -25.59
C SER A 310 -10.24 25.43 -25.37
N ALA A 311 -10.88 24.31 -25.70
CA ALA A 311 -12.33 24.13 -25.62
C ALA A 311 -12.71 22.65 -25.38
N VAL A 312 -11.82 21.87 -24.77
CA VAL A 312 -12.17 20.50 -24.33
C VAL A 312 -13.12 20.64 -23.13
N THR A 313 -14.41 20.69 -23.43
CA THR A 313 -15.50 20.64 -22.43
C THR A 313 -16.24 19.31 -22.57
N PRO A 314 -16.28 18.49 -21.51
CA PRO A 314 -15.69 18.72 -20.18
C PRO A 314 -14.15 18.59 -20.16
N ASN A 315 -13.52 19.10 -19.11
CA ASN A 315 -12.08 18.92 -18.88
C ASN A 315 -11.72 17.43 -18.70
N PRO A 316 -10.47 17.03 -19.02
CA PRO A 316 -9.93 15.73 -18.67
C PRO A 316 -10.15 15.38 -17.20
N ALA A 317 -10.62 14.17 -16.93
CA ALA A 317 -10.93 13.73 -15.58
C ALA A 317 -10.57 12.26 -15.37
N PHE A 318 -10.05 11.96 -14.17
CA PHE A 318 -9.80 10.61 -13.70
C PHE A 318 -10.81 10.28 -12.59
N ASN A 319 -11.67 9.29 -12.83
CA ASN A 319 -12.57 8.80 -11.81
C ASN A 319 -11.82 7.77 -10.95
N SER A 320 -11.61 8.14 -9.70
CA SER A 320 -10.80 7.38 -8.77
C SER A 320 -11.48 6.07 -8.33
N GLN A 321 -12.81 5.96 -8.42
CA GLN A 321 -13.57 4.75 -8.06
C GLN A 321 -13.60 3.73 -9.19
N THR A 322 -13.80 4.18 -10.42
CA THR A 322 -13.86 3.29 -11.60
C THR A 322 -12.51 3.13 -12.31
N LEU A 323 -11.50 3.87 -11.87
CA LEU A 323 -10.17 3.96 -12.50
C LEU A 323 -10.23 4.44 -13.96
N ALA A 324 -11.27 5.17 -14.34
CA ALA A 324 -11.50 5.58 -15.72
C ALA A 324 -10.94 6.97 -16.01
N CYS A 325 -10.20 7.09 -17.11
CA CYS A 325 -9.80 8.37 -17.71
C CYS A 325 -10.83 8.77 -18.76
N SER A 326 -11.37 9.97 -18.63
CA SER A 326 -12.41 10.51 -19.51
C SER A 326 -12.06 11.91 -20.00
N ASN A 327 -12.65 12.29 -21.13
CA ASN A 327 -12.55 13.64 -21.68
C ASN A 327 -11.13 14.10 -22.03
N THR A 328 -10.21 13.16 -22.26
CA THR A 328 -8.82 13.43 -22.64
C THR A 328 -8.68 13.53 -24.16
N PHE A 329 -7.87 14.47 -24.66
CA PHE A 329 -7.49 14.55 -26.07
C PHE A 329 -6.98 13.20 -26.62
N CYS A 330 -6.07 12.55 -25.89
CA CYS A 330 -5.44 11.29 -26.30
C CYS A 330 -6.42 10.13 -26.55
N HIS A 331 -7.56 10.13 -25.85
CA HIS A 331 -8.62 9.12 -25.99
C HIS A 331 -9.81 9.61 -26.82
N GLY A 332 -9.57 10.62 -27.69
CA GLY A 332 -10.54 11.02 -28.71
C GLY A 332 -11.46 12.16 -28.32
N ASN A 333 -11.18 12.90 -27.24
CA ASN A 333 -11.98 14.08 -26.89
C ASN A 333 -11.52 15.32 -27.66
N TRP A 334 -11.77 15.34 -28.96
CA TRP A 334 -11.40 16.45 -29.83
C TRP A 334 -12.46 16.69 -30.91
N ARG A 335 -12.53 17.93 -31.39
CA ARG A 335 -13.49 18.37 -32.41
C ARG A 335 -12.82 19.37 -33.35
N LEU A 336 -12.95 19.16 -34.65
CA LEU A 336 -12.43 20.03 -35.70
C LEU A 336 -13.59 20.65 -36.46
N ARG A 337 -13.66 21.98 -36.50
CA ARG A 337 -14.76 22.69 -37.18
C ARG A 337 -14.43 22.90 -38.65
N ARG A 338 -15.37 22.54 -39.53
CA ARG A 338 -15.26 22.78 -40.99
C ARG A 338 -14.99 24.25 -41.30
N SER A 339 -15.67 25.16 -40.61
CA SER A 339 -15.54 26.61 -40.80
C SER A 339 -14.13 27.16 -40.55
N SER A 340 -13.34 26.47 -39.72
CA SER A 340 -11.97 26.86 -39.35
C SER A 340 -10.92 26.12 -40.18
N SER A 341 -11.32 25.20 -41.06
CA SER A 341 -10.41 24.38 -41.84
C SER A 341 -10.20 24.94 -43.25
N PRO A 342 -8.96 24.98 -43.76
CA PRO A 342 -8.71 25.28 -45.17
C PRO A 342 -9.11 24.11 -46.10
N TYR A 343 -9.39 22.92 -45.56
CA TYR A 343 -9.73 21.71 -46.32
C TYR A 343 -11.20 21.33 -46.14
N GLN A 344 -12.12 22.26 -46.40
CA GLN A 344 -13.54 22.05 -46.12
C GLN A 344 -14.18 20.86 -46.88
N LEU A 345 -13.60 20.47 -48.02
CA LEU A 345 -14.12 19.37 -48.85
C LEU A 345 -13.97 17.99 -48.21
N VAL A 346 -13.06 17.81 -47.24
CA VAL A 346 -12.91 16.53 -46.54
C VAL A 346 -13.95 16.34 -45.42
N TYR A 347 -14.80 17.34 -45.18
CA TYR A 347 -15.86 17.31 -44.18
C TYR A 347 -17.21 16.89 -44.77
N THR A 348 -17.84 15.90 -44.16
CA THR A 348 -19.23 15.49 -44.44
C THR A 348 -20.24 16.17 -43.51
N ASP A 349 -19.78 16.81 -42.43
CA ASP A 349 -20.59 17.58 -41.47
C ASP A 349 -19.89 18.93 -41.15
N SER A 350 -20.54 19.77 -40.37
CA SER A 350 -19.99 20.99 -39.75
C SER A 350 -18.78 20.73 -38.83
N VAL A 351 -18.66 19.52 -38.27
CA VAL A 351 -17.61 19.13 -37.32
C VAL A 351 -17.12 17.71 -37.58
N MET A 352 -15.80 17.50 -37.57
CA MET A 352 -15.20 16.19 -37.39
C MET A 352 -14.90 15.94 -35.91
N MET A 353 -15.10 14.73 -35.41
CA MET A 353 -14.88 14.43 -34.00
C MET A 353 -14.34 13.03 -33.75
N GLY A 354 -13.60 12.90 -32.64
CA GLY A 354 -13.24 11.62 -32.07
C GLY A 354 -14.41 10.99 -31.30
N ALA A 355 -14.18 9.77 -30.81
CA ALA A 355 -15.17 8.98 -30.09
C ALA A 355 -15.27 9.31 -28.59
N ASN A 356 -14.39 10.18 -28.06
CA ASN A 356 -14.27 10.50 -26.63
C ASN A 356 -14.39 9.25 -25.72
N LYS A 357 -13.54 8.26 -25.99
CA LYS A 357 -13.57 6.99 -25.28
C LYS A 357 -13.12 7.19 -23.84
N SER A 358 -13.95 6.75 -22.91
CA SER A 358 -13.52 6.53 -21.53
C SER A 358 -12.74 5.22 -21.46
N VAL A 359 -11.48 5.28 -21.02
CA VAL A 359 -10.58 4.11 -20.90
C VAL A 359 -10.32 3.80 -19.44
N VAL A 360 -10.24 2.53 -19.09
CA VAL A 360 -9.90 2.11 -17.73
C VAL A 360 -8.38 2.02 -17.62
N TRP A 361 -7.81 2.68 -16.61
CA TRP A 361 -6.37 2.72 -16.32
C TRP A 361 -5.71 1.33 -16.24
N THR A 362 -6.49 0.34 -15.81
CA THR A 362 -6.09 -1.06 -15.69
C THR A 362 -6.75 -1.98 -16.73
N GLY A 363 -7.49 -1.42 -17.69
CA GLY A 363 -8.22 -2.18 -18.74
C GLY A 363 -7.35 -2.83 -19.80
N GLY A 364 -6.07 -2.46 -19.87
CA GLY A 364 -5.10 -3.08 -20.77
C GLY A 364 -5.29 -2.71 -22.25
N ALA A 365 -4.75 -3.54 -23.15
CA ALA A 365 -4.66 -3.21 -24.57
C ALA A 365 -6.02 -3.13 -25.28
N ALA A 366 -7.05 -3.84 -24.79
CA ALA A 366 -8.38 -3.83 -25.42
C ALA A 366 -9.04 -2.44 -25.36
N ASP A 367 -8.80 -1.67 -24.31
CA ASP A 367 -9.34 -0.31 -24.16
C ASP A 367 -8.71 0.71 -25.14
N ALA A 368 -7.55 0.38 -25.70
CA ALA A 368 -6.79 1.22 -26.63
C ALA A 368 -6.64 0.59 -28.03
N ALA A 369 -7.55 -0.29 -28.43
CA ALA A 369 -7.55 -0.88 -29.78
C ALA A 369 -7.76 0.18 -30.89
N CYS A 370 -7.23 -0.07 -32.09
CA CYS A 370 -7.45 0.84 -33.22
C CYS A 370 -8.96 0.99 -33.50
N GLY A 371 -9.42 2.23 -33.72
CA GLY A 371 -10.84 2.54 -33.90
C GLY A 371 -11.59 2.93 -32.62
N THR A 372 -11.00 2.77 -31.43
CA THR A 372 -11.68 3.14 -30.17
C THR A 372 -11.62 4.65 -29.88
N CYS A 373 -10.52 5.32 -30.22
CA CYS A 373 -10.36 6.77 -29.99
C CYS A 373 -11.10 7.61 -31.04
N HIS A 374 -11.16 7.14 -32.29
CA HIS A 374 -11.92 7.73 -33.38
C HIS A 374 -12.28 6.65 -34.40
N GLY A 375 -13.34 6.87 -35.19
CA GLY A 375 -13.70 5.99 -36.29
C GLY A 375 -12.61 5.92 -37.37
N LEU A 376 -12.70 4.92 -38.26
CA LEU A 376 -11.80 4.76 -39.40
C LEU A 376 -12.59 4.93 -40.70
N PRO A 377 -12.85 6.18 -41.17
CA PRO A 377 -12.31 7.47 -40.70
C PRO A 377 -13.15 8.11 -39.57
N PRO A 378 -12.67 9.20 -38.94
CA PRO A 378 -13.43 9.88 -37.89
C PRO A 378 -14.83 10.32 -38.33
N THR A 379 -15.76 10.41 -37.38
CA THR A 379 -17.11 10.93 -37.64
C THR A 379 -17.03 12.34 -38.21
N GLY A 380 -17.77 12.61 -39.30
CA GLY A 380 -17.76 13.89 -40.01
C GLY A 380 -16.66 14.03 -41.08
N HIS A 381 -15.85 12.99 -41.30
CA HIS A 381 -14.87 12.91 -42.39
C HIS A 381 -15.48 12.25 -43.63
N ILE A 382 -14.95 12.54 -44.83
CA ILE A 382 -15.27 11.80 -46.06
C ILE A 382 -14.99 10.30 -45.88
N ALA A 383 -15.77 9.44 -46.53
CA ALA A 383 -15.52 8.00 -46.49
C ALA A 383 -14.18 7.68 -47.16
N ALA A 384 -13.35 6.88 -46.47
CA ALA A 384 -12.07 6.39 -46.97
C ALA A 384 -11.75 5.04 -46.33
N GLY A 385 -11.18 4.11 -47.11
CA GLY A 385 -10.61 2.89 -46.55
C GLY A 385 -9.30 3.17 -45.83
N LEU A 386 -8.92 2.31 -44.87
CA LEU A 386 -7.71 2.50 -44.06
C LEU A 386 -6.43 2.66 -44.90
N THR A 387 -6.31 1.92 -46.00
CA THR A 387 -5.18 2.00 -46.94
C THR A 387 -5.19 3.24 -47.81
N SER A 388 -6.26 4.03 -47.81
CA SER A 388 -6.37 5.29 -48.56
C SER A 388 -6.00 6.51 -47.72
N CYS A 389 -5.93 6.38 -46.39
CA CYS A 389 -5.64 7.50 -45.50
C CYS A 389 -4.25 8.11 -45.74
N TRP A 390 -3.26 7.32 -46.18
CA TRP A 390 -1.90 7.80 -46.46
C TRP A 390 -1.84 8.92 -47.51
N THR A 391 -2.78 8.95 -48.46
CA THR A 391 -2.85 9.98 -49.51
C THR A 391 -2.95 11.38 -48.91
N CYS A 392 -3.69 11.52 -47.81
CA CYS A 392 -3.85 12.77 -47.08
C CYS A 392 -3.01 12.83 -45.80
N HIS A 393 -2.66 11.70 -45.20
CA HIS A 393 -1.90 11.62 -43.94
C HIS A 393 -0.53 10.93 -44.08
N PRO A 394 0.30 11.28 -45.09
CA PRO A 394 1.50 10.52 -45.42
C PRO A 394 2.60 10.63 -44.35
N ALA A 395 2.52 11.66 -43.49
CA ALA A 395 3.45 11.83 -42.37
C ALA A 395 3.14 10.92 -41.18
N VAL A 396 1.93 10.36 -41.09
CA VAL A 396 1.50 9.54 -39.94
C VAL A 396 1.44 8.07 -40.31
N MET A 397 0.99 7.74 -41.52
CA MET A 397 0.75 6.37 -41.94
C MET A 397 1.15 6.08 -43.39
N ASP A 398 1.45 4.81 -43.68
CA ASP A 398 1.82 4.30 -45.00
C ASP A 398 0.64 3.71 -45.78
N GLN A 399 0.91 3.27 -47.02
CA GLN A 399 -0.04 2.66 -47.95
C GLN A 399 -0.70 1.38 -47.43
N SER A 400 -0.10 0.70 -46.46
CA SER A 400 -0.66 -0.50 -45.83
C SER A 400 -1.65 -0.17 -44.70
N GLY A 401 -1.82 1.10 -44.37
CA GLY A 401 -2.66 1.53 -43.25
C GLY A 401 -1.95 1.50 -41.90
N LYS A 402 -0.62 1.34 -41.90
CA LYS A 402 0.19 1.26 -40.67
C LYS A 402 0.69 2.64 -40.28
N ILE A 403 0.63 2.95 -38.98
CA ILE A 403 1.24 4.15 -38.42
C ILE A 403 2.76 4.02 -38.48
N ILE A 404 3.41 4.92 -39.21
CA ILE A 404 4.86 4.98 -39.41
C ILE A 404 5.53 5.99 -38.48
N ASP A 405 4.81 7.04 -38.08
CA ASP A 405 5.29 8.04 -37.13
C ASP A 405 4.30 8.21 -35.97
N LYS A 406 4.58 7.50 -34.89
CA LYS A 406 3.77 7.53 -33.67
C LYS A 406 3.85 8.87 -32.94
N THR A 407 4.92 9.63 -33.15
CA THR A 407 5.10 10.95 -32.54
C THR A 407 4.18 11.99 -33.17
N LYS A 408 3.58 11.68 -34.32
CA LYS A 408 2.62 12.53 -35.03
C LYS A 408 1.17 12.08 -34.90
N HIS A 409 0.91 10.83 -34.52
CA HIS A 409 -0.46 10.33 -34.46
C HIS A 409 -1.27 10.93 -33.28
N ILE A 410 -0.64 11.10 -32.10
CA ILE A 410 -1.26 11.73 -30.92
C ILE A 410 -0.33 12.82 -30.38
N ASN A 411 -0.33 13.99 -31.02
CA ASN A 411 0.61 15.07 -30.71
C ASN A 411 -0.02 16.46 -30.53
N GLY A 412 -1.35 16.54 -30.50
CA GLY A 412 -2.06 17.82 -30.38
C GLY A 412 -2.02 18.66 -31.66
N LYS A 413 -1.67 18.08 -32.81
CA LYS A 413 -1.65 18.76 -34.10
C LYS A 413 -2.42 17.98 -35.16
N ILE A 414 -2.84 18.70 -36.18
CA ILE A 414 -3.42 18.13 -37.39
C ILE A 414 -2.28 17.83 -38.36
N ASN A 415 -2.09 16.56 -38.70
CA ASN A 415 -1.05 16.10 -39.61
C ASN A 415 -1.67 15.74 -40.96
N ILE A 416 -1.52 16.59 -41.98
CA ILE A 416 -2.17 16.40 -43.29
C ILE A 416 -1.26 16.91 -44.42
N PHE A 417 -1.19 16.18 -45.53
CA PHE A 417 -0.35 16.43 -46.70
C PHE A 417 1.14 16.66 -46.36
N GLY A 418 1.63 15.97 -45.34
CA GLY A 418 3.01 16.12 -44.86
C GLY A 418 3.23 17.35 -43.95
N LEU A 419 2.20 18.16 -43.73
CA LEU A 419 2.27 19.37 -42.90
C LEU A 419 1.71 19.11 -41.50
N GLU A 420 2.31 19.78 -40.51
CA GLU A 420 1.74 19.90 -39.16
C GLU A 420 1.02 21.24 -39.02
N ARG A 421 -0.22 21.21 -38.54
CA ARG A 421 -1.02 22.40 -38.26
C ARG A 421 -1.51 22.40 -36.83
N SER A 422 -1.64 23.58 -36.25
CA SER A 422 -2.31 23.74 -34.97
C SER A 422 -3.74 23.22 -35.06
N PHE A 423 -4.20 22.64 -33.95
CA PHE A 423 -5.52 22.07 -33.81
C PHE A 423 -6.63 23.12 -33.76
#